data_AF-A0A6C0C451-F1
#
_entry.id   AF-A0A6C0C451-F1
#
_cell.length_a   1.000
_cell.length_b   1.000
_cell.length_c   1.000
_cell.angle_alpha   90.00
_cell.angle_beta   90.00
_cell.angle_gamma   90.00
#
_symmetry.space_group_name_H-M   'P 1'
#
loop_
_entity.id
_entity.type
_entity.pdbx_description
1 polymer ?
#
loop_
_entity_poly.entity_id
_entity_poly.type
_entity_poly.pdbx_seq_one_letter_code
_entity_poly.pdbx_strand_id
1 'polypeptide(L)'
;MTSKDPDIQYIYDQIKEFETTQPDKCSCLKKCDHCRENIELSLKKSKLPTIQELEFLVRRLTGVEYGFESRPMKWDEPFVPTTKNKPLNYSDWIYHIIFIDHGFVIFMTIDMIKKIPILKSILLEENGCDKPLRLKYMDVKLNKQFKGPTLYITKLEPYSLVFGKPHDDYRMNIDRRSNNEVINFHEKWFKHDNLGECLMYRNWYA
;
A
#
# COMPACT_ATOMS: atom_id res chain seq x y z
N MET A 1 2.78 -16.00 14.50
CA MET A 1 3.81 -14.94 14.44
C MET A 1 3.87 -14.43 13.01
N THR A 2 3.86 -13.12 12.82
CA THR A 2 3.76 -12.45 11.51
C THR A 2 5.14 -12.02 10.99
N SER A 3 6.07 -11.64 11.87
CA SER A 3 7.47 -11.39 11.55
C SER A 3 8.42 -12.03 12.56
N LYS A 4 9.63 -12.38 12.12
CA LYS A 4 10.73 -12.81 13.02
C LYS A 4 11.45 -11.63 13.67
N ASP A 5 11.30 -10.42 13.13
CA ASP A 5 11.83 -9.20 13.70
C ASP A 5 10.94 -8.75 14.87
N PRO A 6 11.46 -8.65 16.11
CA PRO A 6 10.63 -8.32 17.29
C PRO A 6 9.96 -6.95 17.21
N ASP A 7 10.61 -5.96 16.61
CA ASP A 7 10.08 -4.60 16.50
C ASP A 7 8.90 -4.57 15.52
N ILE A 8 9.08 -5.23 14.36
CA ILE A 8 8.01 -5.37 13.37
C ILE A 8 6.86 -6.21 13.92
N GLN A 9 7.17 -7.29 14.64
CA GLN A 9 6.16 -8.15 15.25
C GLN A 9 5.34 -7.40 16.29
N TYR A 10 5.99 -6.57 17.13
CA TYR A 10 5.30 -5.68 18.07
C TYR A 10 4.32 -4.75 17.36
N ILE A 11 4.74 -4.12 16.25
CA ILE A 11 3.85 -3.25 15.46
C ILE A 11 2.64 -4.03 14.94
N TYR A 12 2.85 -5.24 14.41
CA TYR A 12 1.74 -6.08 13.94
C TYR A 12 0.76 -6.45 15.06
N ASP A 13 1.25 -6.71 16.26
CA ASP A 13 0.41 -7.09 17.38
C ASP A 13 -0.39 -5.89 17.89
N GLN A 14 0.23 -4.70 17.97
CA GLN A 14 -0.49 -3.45 18.26
C GLN A 14 -1.60 -3.16 17.24
N ILE A 15 -1.38 -3.42 15.94
CA ILE A 15 -2.42 -3.23 14.92
C ILE A 15 -3.57 -4.23 15.07
N LYS A 16 -3.26 -5.50 15.41
CA LYS A 16 -4.29 -6.54 15.57
C LYS A 16 -5.16 -6.34 16.82
N GLU A 17 -4.57 -5.84 17.89
CA GLU A 17 -5.23 -5.58 19.16
C GLU A 17 -5.98 -4.25 19.20
N PHE A 18 -5.75 -3.37 18.21
CA PHE A 18 -6.36 -2.06 18.18
C PHE A 18 -7.87 -2.12 17.93
N GLU A 19 -8.64 -1.69 18.93
CA GLU A 19 -10.08 -1.50 18.86
C GLU A 19 -10.42 0.00 18.76
N THR A 20 -11.50 0.35 18.05
CA THR A 20 -11.94 1.76 17.94
C THR A 20 -12.32 2.34 19.29
N THR A 21 -11.99 3.62 19.51
CA THR A 21 -12.31 4.36 20.73
C THR A 21 -13.46 5.35 20.56
N GLN A 22 -13.97 5.55 19.33
CA GLN A 22 -14.98 6.59 19.06
C GLN A 22 -16.18 6.10 18.25
N PRO A 23 -17.41 6.16 18.80
CA PRO A 23 -18.62 6.12 17.99
C PRO A 23 -18.83 7.49 17.33
N ASP A 24 -18.75 7.56 15.99
CA ASP A 24 -18.94 8.81 15.26
C ASP A 24 -20.42 9.21 15.07
N LYS A 25 -20.67 10.52 14.96
CA LYS A 25 -21.98 11.19 14.98
C LYS A 25 -22.86 10.89 13.75
N CYS A 26 -24.15 10.60 13.98
CA CYS A 26 -25.15 10.41 12.93
C CYS A 26 -25.29 11.65 12.03
N SER A 27 -25.27 11.42 10.71
CA SER A 27 -25.42 12.41 9.64
C SER A 27 -26.88 12.61 9.21
N CYS A 28 -27.81 12.40 10.14
CA CYS A 28 -29.23 12.52 9.91
C CYS A 28 -29.62 14.02 9.90
N LEU A 29 -30.34 14.50 8.88
CA LEU A 29 -30.83 15.89 8.77
C LEU A 29 -31.69 16.33 9.99
N LYS A 30 -32.28 15.36 10.71
CA LYS A 30 -32.78 15.51 12.08
C LYS A 30 -32.24 14.36 12.93
N LYS A 31 -31.63 14.66 14.08
CA LYS A 31 -31.18 13.67 15.07
C LYS A 31 -32.38 12.80 15.46
N CYS A 32 -32.32 11.49 15.22
CA CYS A 32 -33.29 10.55 15.79
C CYS A 32 -32.55 9.53 16.68
N ASP A 33 -33.18 9.16 17.78
CA ASP A 33 -32.58 8.25 18.78
C ASP A 33 -32.33 6.85 18.20
N HIS A 34 -33.13 6.45 17.21
CA HIS A 34 -33.05 5.12 16.59
C HIS A 34 -31.80 4.93 15.70
N CYS A 35 -31.32 5.99 15.02
CA CYS A 35 -30.06 5.94 14.26
C CYS A 35 -28.83 5.90 15.17
N ARG A 36 -28.93 6.53 16.34
CA ARG A 36 -27.85 6.58 17.33
C ARG A 36 -27.64 5.21 17.98
N GLU A 37 -28.72 4.53 18.34
CA GLU A 37 -28.65 3.18 18.92
C GLU A 37 -28.13 2.13 17.93
N ASN A 38 -28.58 2.14 16.66
CA ASN A 38 -28.14 1.15 15.68
C ASN A 38 -26.67 1.31 15.25
N ILE A 39 -26.20 2.56 15.07
CA ILE A 39 -24.80 2.84 14.75
C ILE A 39 -23.90 2.51 15.95
N GLU A 40 -24.29 2.93 17.16
CA GLU A 40 -23.53 2.58 18.38
C GLU A 40 -23.51 1.06 18.62
N LEU A 41 -24.61 0.33 18.38
CA LEU A 41 -24.67 -1.12 18.50
C LEU A 41 -23.78 -1.82 17.45
N SER A 42 -23.79 -1.38 16.19
CA SER A 42 -22.95 -1.96 15.14
C SER A 42 -21.47 -1.67 15.33
N LEU A 43 -21.11 -0.44 15.73
CA LEU A 43 -19.72 -0.04 15.98
C LEU A 43 -19.15 -0.72 17.23
N LYS A 44 -19.90 -0.72 18.35
CA LYS A 44 -19.51 -1.44 19.58
C LYS A 44 -19.41 -2.94 19.38
N LYS A 45 -20.19 -3.53 18.45
CA LYS A 45 -20.09 -4.96 18.11
C LYS A 45 -18.90 -5.31 17.21
N SER A 46 -18.49 -4.41 16.33
CA SER A 46 -17.46 -4.76 15.34
C SER A 46 -16.05 -4.79 15.91
N LYS A 47 -15.75 -3.96 16.94
CA LYS A 47 -14.41 -3.75 17.50
C LYS A 47 -13.33 -3.38 16.48
N LEU A 48 -13.69 -3.09 15.22
CA LEU A 48 -12.75 -2.73 14.16
C LEU A 48 -12.53 -1.21 14.13
N PRO A 49 -11.31 -0.76 13.77
CA PRO A 49 -11.04 0.64 13.56
C PRO A 49 -11.67 1.17 12.27
N THR A 50 -11.90 2.47 12.23
CA THR A 50 -12.15 3.21 10.99
C THR A 50 -10.87 3.34 10.15
N ILE A 51 -11.00 3.71 8.87
CA ILE A 51 -9.84 3.95 7.99
C ILE A 51 -8.89 5.00 8.60
N GLN A 52 -9.45 6.11 9.11
CA GLN A 52 -8.67 7.23 9.64
C GLN A 52 -7.90 6.85 10.90
N GLU A 53 -8.54 6.11 11.82
CA GLU A 53 -7.86 5.63 13.03
C GLU A 53 -6.73 4.64 12.68
N LEU A 54 -6.98 3.75 11.73
CA LEU A 54 -5.99 2.78 11.29
C LEU A 54 -4.80 3.44 10.60
N GLU A 55 -5.05 4.45 9.75
CA GLU A 55 -4.00 5.25 9.12
C GLU A 55 -3.15 5.99 10.16
N PHE A 56 -3.80 6.63 11.14
CA PHE A 56 -3.11 7.33 12.22
C PHE A 56 -2.25 6.37 13.05
N LEU A 57 -2.80 5.21 13.42
CA LEU A 57 -2.07 4.18 14.17
C LEU A 57 -0.83 3.69 13.41
N VAL A 58 -1.00 3.32 12.13
CA VAL A 58 0.09 2.81 11.30
C VAL A 58 1.19 3.86 11.18
N ARG A 59 0.86 5.12 10.85
CA ARG A 59 1.85 6.20 10.76
C ARG A 59 2.58 6.43 12.08
N ARG A 60 1.85 6.44 13.20
CA ARG A 60 2.45 6.63 14.54
C ARG A 60 3.41 5.50 14.90
N LEU A 61 3.05 4.25 14.62
CA LEU A 61 3.87 3.08 14.98
C LEU A 61 5.10 2.91 14.09
N THR A 62 4.99 3.30 12.81
CA THR A 62 6.03 3.04 11.80
C THR A 62 6.90 4.24 11.48
N GLY A 63 6.52 5.45 11.90
CA GLY A 63 7.24 6.68 11.56
C GLY A 63 7.14 7.06 10.08
N VAL A 64 6.18 6.51 9.32
CA VAL A 64 6.03 6.83 7.90
C VAL A 64 5.65 8.30 7.70
N GLU A 65 6.49 9.03 6.96
CA GLU A 65 6.33 10.47 6.71
C GLU A 65 5.77 10.79 5.31
N TYR A 66 6.08 9.95 4.32
CA TYR A 66 5.67 10.11 2.93
C TYR A 66 5.38 8.77 2.27
N GLY A 67 4.71 8.80 1.11
CA GLY A 67 4.38 7.59 0.39
C GLY A 67 4.46 7.73 -1.13
N PHE A 68 4.37 6.60 -1.81
CA PHE A 68 4.37 6.53 -3.27
C PHE A 68 3.25 5.62 -3.78
N GLU A 69 2.52 6.05 -4.79
CA GLU A 69 1.58 5.23 -5.54
C GLU A 69 2.28 4.57 -6.73
N SER A 70 2.12 3.26 -6.86
CA SER A 70 2.57 2.54 -8.05
C SER A 70 1.69 2.83 -9.27
N ARG A 71 2.33 2.81 -10.44
CA ARG A 71 1.73 2.90 -11.76
C ARG A 71 2.15 1.66 -12.54
N PRO A 72 1.47 0.51 -12.36
CA PRO A 72 1.91 -0.77 -12.92
C PRO A 72 2.00 -0.79 -14.45
N MET A 73 1.33 0.15 -15.14
CA MET A 73 1.41 0.25 -16.61
C MET A 73 2.54 1.17 -17.10
N LYS A 74 3.17 1.96 -16.21
CA LYS A 74 4.32 2.82 -16.52
C LYS A 74 5.62 2.14 -16.08
N TRP A 75 6.61 2.10 -16.96
CA TRP A 75 7.88 1.40 -16.71
C TRP A 75 9.06 2.38 -16.61
N ASP A 76 8.98 3.49 -17.33
CA ASP A 76 9.85 4.65 -17.18
C ASP A 76 9.71 5.30 -15.80
N GLU A 77 8.46 5.44 -15.35
CA GLU A 77 8.12 6.13 -14.10
C GLU A 77 7.04 5.36 -13.32
N PRO A 78 7.39 4.20 -12.75
CA PRO A 78 6.44 3.31 -12.10
C PRO A 78 5.92 3.83 -10.76
N PHE A 79 6.45 4.93 -10.22
CA PHE A 79 6.04 5.49 -8.93
C PHE A 79 5.79 7.00 -9.01
N VAL A 80 4.80 7.46 -8.25
CA VAL A 80 4.54 8.88 -8.00
C VAL A 80 4.35 9.17 -6.52
N PRO A 81 4.87 10.30 -6.02
CA PRO A 81 4.65 10.70 -4.63
C PRO A 81 3.16 10.84 -4.32
N THR A 82 2.74 10.35 -3.16
CA THR A 82 1.47 10.77 -2.57
C THR A 82 1.65 12.13 -1.92
N THR A 83 0.72 13.04 -2.16
CA THR A 83 0.72 14.32 -1.42
C THR A 83 0.34 14.04 0.02
N LYS A 84 0.94 14.76 0.99
CA LYS A 84 0.68 14.57 2.44
C LYS A 84 -0.81 14.59 2.82
N ASN A 85 -1.64 15.24 2.00
CA ASN A 85 -3.07 15.42 2.22
C ASN A 85 -3.97 14.38 1.51
N LYS A 86 -3.39 13.45 0.73
CA LYS A 86 -4.18 12.38 0.12
C LYS A 86 -4.34 11.24 1.13
N PRO A 87 -5.57 10.76 1.37
CA PRO A 87 -5.79 9.56 2.18
C PRO A 87 -5.08 8.38 1.52
N LEU A 88 -4.54 7.45 2.32
CA LEU A 88 -3.91 6.25 1.75
C LEU A 88 -4.97 5.46 0.97
N ASN A 89 -4.52 4.72 -0.05
CA ASN A 89 -5.44 3.92 -0.83
C ASN A 89 -5.81 2.63 -0.06
N TYR A 90 -7.01 2.62 0.54
CA TYR A 90 -7.54 1.51 1.33
C TYR A 90 -8.43 0.58 0.50
N SER A 91 -7.82 -0.09 -0.49
CA SER A 91 -8.46 -1.13 -1.29
C SER A 91 -7.90 -2.51 -0.97
N ASP A 92 -8.73 -3.55 -1.09
CA ASP A 92 -8.36 -4.96 -0.96
C ASP A 92 -7.39 -5.47 -2.03
N TRP A 93 -7.24 -4.77 -3.15
CA TRP A 93 -6.31 -5.14 -4.23
C TRP A 93 -4.90 -4.58 -4.04
N ILE A 94 -4.68 -3.79 -2.98
CA ILE A 94 -3.44 -3.03 -2.80
C ILE A 94 -2.64 -3.60 -1.63
N TYR A 95 -1.33 -3.55 -1.80
CA TYR A 95 -0.34 -3.80 -0.78
C TYR A 95 0.23 -2.47 -0.29
N HIS A 96 0.24 -2.30 1.03
CA HIS A 96 0.96 -1.22 1.70
C HIS A 96 2.31 -1.79 2.12
N ILE A 97 3.38 -1.42 1.41
CA ILE A 97 4.74 -1.89 1.71
C ILE A 97 5.47 -0.76 2.44
N ILE A 98 5.69 -0.93 3.74
CA ILE A 98 6.36 0.04 4.61
C ILE A 98 7.83 -0.32 4.74
N PHE A 99 8.69 0.61 4.34
CA PHE A 99 10.13 0.55 4.53
C PHE A 99 10.48 1.28 5.82
N ILE A 100 10.45 0.55 6.93
CA ILE A 100 10.41 1.15 8.27
C ILE A 100 11.68 1.96 8.58
N ASP A 101 12.85 1.44 8.21
CA ASP A 101 14.14 2.12 8.43
C ASP A 101 14.32 3.37 7.55
N HIS A 102 13.48 3.54 6.53
CA HIS A 102 13.51 4.68 5.61
C HIS A 102 12.30 5.61 5.76
N GLY A 103 11.35 5.32 6.66
CA GLY A 103 10.23 6.20 6.96
C GLY A 103 9.25 6.43 5.82
N PHE A 104 9.08 5.48 4.88
CA PHE A 104 8.14 5.64 3.77
C PHE A 104 7.31 4.39 3.47
N VAL A 105 6.20 4.59 2.73
CA VAL A 105 5.30 3.52 2.28
C VAL A 105 5.12 3.54 0.75
N ILE A 106 4.97 2.37 0.14
CA ILE A 106 4.58 2.25 -1.27
C ILE A 106 3.27 1.48 -1.38
N PHE A 107 2.34 2.04 -2.15
CA PHE A 107 1.07 1.41 -2.54
C PHE A 107 1.27 0.64 -3.84
N MET A 108 1.42 -0.68 -3.73
CA MET A 108 1.66 -1.56 -4.87
C MET A 108 0.45 -2.43 -5.19
N THR A 109 0.14 -2.59 -6.49
CA THR A 109 -0.72 -3.68 -6.96
C THR A 109 0.09 -4.97 -7.13
N ILE A 110 -0.60 -6.11 -7.28
CA ILE A 110 0.03 -7.39 -7.60
C ILE A 110 0.91 -7.28 -8.86
N ASP A 111 0.44 -6.57 -9.88
CA ASP A 111 1.18 -6.41 -11.14
C ASP A 111 2.49 -5.65 -10.94
N MET A 112 2.52 -4.68 -10.03
CA MET A 112 3.78 -4.00 -9.70
C MET A 112 4.71 -4.90 -8.89
N ILE A 113 4.18 -5.64 -7.91
CA ILE A 113 4.96 -6.57 -7.08
C ILE A 113 5.64 -7.64 -7.93
N LYS A 114 4.94 -8.17 -8.95
CA LYS A 114 5.51 -9.15 -9.88
C LYS A 114 6.76 -8.65 -10.61
N LYS A 115 6.93 -7.34 -10.75
CA LYS A 115 8.10 -6.74 -11.39
C LYS A 115 9.30 -6.61 -10.46
N ILE A 116 9.17 -6.90 -9.17
CA ILE A 116 10.27 -6.85 -8.19
C ILE A 116 10.42 -8.26 -7.62
N PRO A 117 11.38 -9.08 -8.11
CA PRO A 117 11.45 -10.52 -7.83
C PRO A 117 11.46 -10.88 -6.34
N ILE A 118 12.22 -10.14 -5.53
CA ILE A 118 12.28 -10.38 -4.08
C ILE A 118 10.89 -10.17 -3.44
N LEU A 119 10.20 -9.08 -3.79
CA LEU A 119 8.85 -8.81 -3.27
C LEU A 119 7.84 -9.82 -3.78
N LYS A 120 7.91 -10.23 -5.06
CA LYS A 120 7.09 -11.32 -5.60
C LYS A 120 7.27 -12.60 -4.80
N SER A 121 8.52 -12.97 -4.51
CA SER A 121 8.82 -14.22 -3.80
C SER A 121 8.29 -14.20 -2.36
N ILE A 122 8.44 -13.07 -1.67
CA ILE A 122 7.96 -12.92 -0.28
C ILE A 122 6.43 -12.84 -0.23
N LEU A 123 5.81 -11.98 -1.04
CA LEU A 123 4.41 -11.58 -0.89
C LEU A 123 3.43 -12.46 -1.67
N LEU A 124 3.84 -13.04 -2.79
CA LEU A 124 2.95 -13.79 -3.69
C LEU A 124 3.29 -15.27 -3.74
N GLU A 125 4.57 -15.64 -3.64
CA GLU A 125 5.02 -17.04 -3.62
C GLU A 125 5.21 -17.57 -2.19
N GLU A 126 5.01 -16.71 -1.18
CA GLU A 126 5.04 -17.07 0.24
C GLU A 126 6.35 -17.68 0.75
N ASN A 127 7.46 -17.46 0.03
CA ASN A 127 8.78 -18.00 0.35
C ASN A 127 9.53 -17.22 1.45
N GLY A 128 8.90 -16.16 2.00
CA GLY A 128 9.43 -15.37 3.10
C GLY A 128 9.05 -15.91 4.49
N CYS A 129 9.90 -15.66 5.49
CA CYS A 129 9.58 -15.90 6.89
C CYS A 129 8.54 -14.90 7.42
N ASP A 130 8.61 -13.66 6.97
CA ASP A 130 7.66 -12.62 7.32
C ASP A 130 6.42 -12.74 6.43
N LYS A 131 5.24 -12.70 7.05
CA LYS A 131 3.95 -12.81 6.38
C LYS A 131 3.26 -11.46 6.44
N PRO A 132 2.63 -10.99 5.36
CA PRO A 132 1.92 -9.72 5.41
C PRO A 132 0.60 -9.83 6.21
N LEU A 133 0.15 -8.72 6.78
CA LEU A 133 -1.10 -8.63 7.54
C LEU A 133 -2.21 -8.03 6.68
N ARG A 134 -3.34 -8.74 6.52
CA ARG A 134 -4.53 -8.15 5.90
C ARG A 134 -5.21 -7.19 6.87
N LEU A 135 -5.25 -5.91 6.53
CA LEU A 135 -5.98 -4.91 7.30
C LEU A 135 -7.49 -5.07 7.13
N LYS A 136 -8.24 -4.76 8.17
CA LYS A 136 -9.71 -4.73 8.17
C LYS A 136 -10.16 -3.44 8.83
N TYR A 137 -11.25 -2.88 8.33
CA TYR A 137 -11.79 -1.63 8.87
C TYR A 137 -13.32 -1.62 8.78
N MET A 138 -13.94 -0.73 9.54
CA MET A 138 -15.35 -0.40 9.42
C MET A 138 -15.52 0.87 8.58
N ASP A 139 -16.35 0.82 7.54
CA ASP A 139 -16.81 2.02 6.86
C ASP A 139 -18.02 2.59 7.63
N VAL A 140 -17.84 3.77 8.22
CA VAL A 140 -18.86 4.43 9.05
C VAL A 140 -20.09 4.81 8.23
N LYS A 141 -19.92 5.20 6.96
CA LYS A 141 -21.03 5.64 6.10
C LYS A 141 -21.90 4.46 5.67
N LEU A 142 -21.27 3.33 5.36
CA LEU A 142 -21.94 2.11 4.91
C LEU A 142 -22.31 1.17 6.06
N ASN A 143 -21.81 1.42 7.28
CA ASN A 143 -21.94 0.56 8.45
C ASN A 143 -21.58 -0.91 8.15
N LYS A 144 -20.50 -1.10 7.39
CA LYS A 144 -20.04 -2.41 6.91
C LYS A 144 -18.54 -2.59 7.12
N GLN A 145 -18.16 -3.81 7.43
CA GLN A 145 -16.77 -4.21 7.53
C GLN A 145 -16.20 -4.45 6.13
N PHE A 146 -15.00 -3.96 5.89
CA PHE A 146 -14.28 -4.13 4.63
C PHE A 146 -12.92 -4.77 4.86
N LYS A 147 -12.49 -5.55 3.87
CA LYS A 147 -11.10 -5.96 3.74
C LYS A 147 -10.33 -4.76 3.18
N GLY A 148 -9.36 -4.30 3.94
CA GLY A 148 -8.45 -3.26 3.51
C GLY A 148 -7.23 -3.82 2.79
N PRO A 149 -6.17 -3.01 2.66
CA PRO A 149 -4.95 -3.38 1.99
C PRO A 149 -4.17 -4.44 2.76
N THR A 150 -3.25 -5.10 2.06
CA THR A 150 -2.29 -6.04 2.65
C THR A 150 -1.07 -5.27 3.12
N LEU A 151 -0.86 -5.20 4.44
CA LEU A 151 0.25 -4.49 5.05
C LEU A 151 1.48 -5.40 5.18
N TYR A 152 2.57 -5.01 4.54
CA TYR A 152 3.88 -5.61 4.70
C TYR A 152 4.86 -4.57 5.22
N ILE A 153 5.50 -4.84 6.36
CA ILE A 153 6.52 -3.98 6.96
C ILE A 153 7.86 -4.65 6.75
N THR A 154 8.87 -3.90 6.30
CA THR A 154 10.15 -4.45 5.92
C THR A 154 11.32 -3.51 6.23
N LYS A 155 12.48 -4.13 6.47
CA LYS A 155 13.81 -3.49 6.55
C LYS A 155 14.67 -3.72 5.30
N LEU A 156 14.05 -4.19 4.20
CA LEU A 156 14.76 -4.36 2.94
C LEU A 156 15.25 -3.00 2.42
N GLU A 157 16.52 -2.94 2.05
CA GLU A 157 17.12 -1.76 1.43
C GLU A 157 16.47 -1.49 0.05
N PRO A 158 15.86 -0.31 -0.22
CA PRO A 158 15.22 -0.02 -1.49
C PRO A 158 16.13 -0.21 -2.71
N TYR A 159 17.44 0.05 -2.57
CA TYR A 159 18.40 -0.18 -3.66
C TYR A 159 18.63 -1.67 -3.97
N SER A 160 18.35 -2.57 -3.02
CA SER A 160 18.42 -4.02 -3.24
C SER A 160 17.24 -4.55 -4.07
N LEU A 161 16.18 -3.77 -4.21
CA LEU A 161 14.96 -4.16 -4.91
C LEU A 161 15.07 -3.90 -6.41
N VAL A 162 15.87 -4.75 -7.07
CA VAL A 162 16.10 -4.73 -8.51
C VAL A 162 14.82 -5.09 -9.27
N PHE A 163 14.54 -4.37 -10.36
CA PHE A 163 13.42 -4.71 -11.21
C PHE A 163 13.72 -5.94 -12.08
N GLY A 164 12.76 -6.85 -12.16
CA GLY A 164 12.81 -8.03 -13.01
C GLY A 164 12.37 -7.74 -14.44
N LYS A 165 12.75 -8.64 -15.36
CA LYS A 165 12.26 -8.60 -16.74
C LYS A 165 10.72 -8.77 -16.75
N PRO A 166 9.96 -7.95 -17.51
CA PRO A 166 8.56 -8.25 -17.80
C PRO A 166 8.40 -9.65 -18.38
N HIS A 167 7.23 -10.25 -18.17
CA HIS A 167 6.81 -11.40 -18.98
C HIS A 167 6.76 -10.99 -20.46
N ASP A 168 7.16 -11.91 -21.35
CA ASP A 168 7.45 -11.66 -22.78
C ASP A 168 6.26 -11.12 -23.61
N ASP A 169 5.04 -11.07 -23.06
CA ASP A 169 3.84 -10.56 -23.75
C ASP A 169 3.71 -9.03 -23.76
N TYR A 170 4.57 -8.31 -23.03
CA TYR A 170 4.50 -6.85 -23.01
C TYR A 170 5.18 -6.29 -24.28
N ARG A 171 4.40 -6.17 -25.37
CA ARG A 171 4.77 -5.42 -26.59
C ARG A 171 4.97 -3.93 -26.24
N MET A 172 6.08 -3.58 -25.61
CA MET A 172 6.44 -2.18 -25.30
C MET A 172 7.03 -1.39 -26.46
N ASN A 173 7.23 -2.02 -27.62
CA ASN A 173 7.92 -1.37 -28.74
C ASN A 173 7.00 -0.98 -29.89
N ILE A 174 5.74 -0.64 -29.63
CA ILE A 174 4.89 -0.05 -30.68
C ILE A 174 4.46 1.34 -30.23
N ASP A 175 5.25 2.33 -30.64
CA ASP A 175 4.80 3.71 -30.69
C ASP A 175 3.70 3.80 -31.75
N ARG A 176 2.43 3.65 -31.33
CA ARG A 176 1.27 3.63 -32.24
C ARG A 176 0.91 5.04 -32.77
N ARG A 177 1.77 6.04 -32.59
CA ARG A 177 1.48 7.45 -32.90
C ARG A 177 2.14 8.00 -34.16
N SER A 178 2.94 7.21 -34.87
CA SER A 178 3.50 7.63 -36.16
C SER A 178 3.20 6.60 -37.25
N ASN A 179 2.83 7.07 -38.44
CA ASN A 179 2.75 6.28 -39.68
C ASN A 179 4.11 5.66 -40.11
N ASN A 180 5.14 5.78 -39.27
CA ASN A 180 6.41 5.08 -39.37
C ASN A 180 6.62 4.36 -38.03
N GLU A 181 6.63 3.04 -38.05
CA GLU A 181 6.98 2.20 -36.89
C GLU A 181 8.45 2.42 -36.53
N VAL A 182 8.72 3.42 -35.68
CA VAL A 182 10.03 3.57 -35.05
C VAL A 182 10.02 2.64 -33.83
N ILE A 183 10.60 1.45 -34.00
CA ILE A 183 10.84 0.50 -32.92
C ILE A 183 11.99 1.06 -32.07
N ASN A 184 11.67 1.85 -31.05
CA ASN A 184 12.64 2.26 -30.04
C ASN A 184 12.97 1.05 -29.16
N PHE A 185 14.04 0.34 -29.50
CA PHE A 185 14.64 -0.63 -28.58
C PHE A 185 15.27 0.14 -27.41
N HIS A 186 14.52 0.29 -26.33
CA HIS A 186 15.13 0.71 -25.08
C HIS A 186 16.04 -0.44 -24.58
N GLU A 187 17.31 -0.16 -24.30
CA GLU A 187 18.29 -1.13 -23.80
C GLU A 187 17.85 -1.78 -22.47
N LYS A 188 16.93 -1.13 -21.74
CA LYS A 188 16.35 -1.58 -20.48
C LYS A 188 14.84 -1.33 -20.45
N TRP A 189 14.10 -2.21 -19.78
CA TRP A 189 12.64 -2.12 -19.64
C TRP A 189 12.20 -1.02 -18.68
N PHE A 190 13.00 -0.76 -17.64
CA PHE A 190 12.84 0.35 -16.71
C PHE A 190 13.92 1.38 -16.97
N LYS A 191 13.60 2.66 -16.73
CA LYS A 191 14.59 3.74 -16.78
C LYS A 191 15.66 3.59 -15.69
N HIS A 192 15.31 2.96 -14.58
CA HIS A 192 16.16 2.76 -13.40
C HIS A 192 16.30 1.26 -13.10
N ASP A 193 17.40 0.84 -12.48
CA ASP A 193 17.68 -0.59 -12.28
C ASP A 193 16.99 -1.15 -11.03
N ASN A 194 16.73 -0.30 -10.04
CA ASN A 194 16.12 -0.69 -8.76
C ASN A 194 15.15 0.38 -8.23
N LEU A 195 14.40 -0.01 -7.20
CA LEU A 195 13.43 0.86 -6.54
C LEU A 195 14.09 2.12 -5.97
N GLY A 196 15.24 1.98 -5.28
CA GLY A 196 15.96 3.10 -4.66
C GLY A 196 16.29 4.22 -5.65
N GLU A 197 16.91 3.88 -6.78
CA GLU A 197 17.22 4.82 -7.87
C GLU A 197 15.97 5.53 -8.40
N CYS A 198 14.89 4.76 -8.62
CA CYS A 198 13.65 5.31 -9.14
C CYS A 198 13.00 6.33 -8.19
N LEU A 199 13.03 6.07 -6.88
CA LEU A 199 12.47 6.97 -5.87
C LEU A 199 13.36 8.21 -5.66
N MET A 200 14.69 8.03 -5.66
CA MET A 200 15.64 9.14 -5.47
C MET A 200 15.63 10.12 -6.65
N TYR A 201 15.57 9.61 -7.89
CA TYR A 201 15.44 10.47 -9.07
C TYR A 201 14.20 11.36 -8.98
N ARG A 202 13.07 10.81 -8.51
CA ARG A 202 11.83 11.55 -8.27
C ARG A 202 11.93 12.58 -7.15
N ASN A 203 12.69 12.32 -6.08
CA ASN A 203 12.80 13.25 -4.97
C ASN A 203 13.77 14.42 -5.24
N TRP A 204 14.76 14.23 -6.10
CA TRP A 204 15.81 15.22 -6.36
C TRP A 204 15.68 15.98 -7.69
N TYR A 205 15.03 15.39 -8.70
CA TYR A 205 14.98 15.95 -10.06
C TYR A 205 13.54 16.15 -10.60
N ALA A 206 12.51 16.07 -9.74
CA ALA A 206 11.12 16.35 -10.12
C ALA A 206 10.69 17.79 -9.80
#